data_AF-A0A0C9XDF9-F1
#
_entry.id   AF-A0A0C9XDF9-F1
#
_cell.length_a   1.000
_cell.length_b   1.000
_cell.length_c   1.000
_cell.angle_alpha   90.00
_cell.angle_beta   90.00
_cell.angle_gamma   90.00
#
_symmetry.space_group_name_H-M   'P 1'
#
loop_
_entity.id
_entity.type
_entity.pdbx_description
1 polymer ?
#
loop_
_entity_poly.entity_id
_entity_poly.type
_entity_poly.pdbx_seq_one_letter_code
_entity_poly.pdbx_strand_id
1 'polypeptide(L)'
;MNALNDQATGLEDSEIQQFADQVTAVFERVQTRLQRWSRLNSVQTFLKNAEIGNGLDQCEVELDTALNLFQMNTQIAMFQSQRGAREITSNNHSELRELLLQVLTNTTETQNIVNMQIAGEPAAEKIMEAGQIELRSLRESSHPPTNMIIATERSSSPPPLPQDNQRYLQYQRGLINLHRVTGIPPTVKLLNGEVTKEGELAVAGGTYNDIWSGTWLGEEKVALKALRTIKASDIKAQKRFEDEISLWANLKNNHILPFYGVVTDLGQHMHMVSPWQENGNVLDFVKSNPQADRIHLILGAAKGLEYLHSEFL
;
A
#
# COMPACT_ATOMS: atom_id res chain seq x y z
N MET A 1 34.70 -17.43 -25.37
CA MET A 1 34.89 -18.00 -24.02
C MET A 1 34.91 -16.93 -22.92
N ASN A 2 35.50 -15.75 -23.10
CA ASN A 2 35.66 -14.78 -21.98
C ASN A 2 34.43 -13.94 -21.59
N ALA A 3 33.32 -13.98 -22.34
CA ALA A 3 32.12 -13.18 -22.01
C ALA A 3 31.10 -13.91 -21.12
N LEU A 4 31.21 -15.24 -20.98
CA LEU A 4 30.32 -16.06 -20.14
C LEU A 4 30.85 -16.23 -18.71
N ASN A 5 32.15 -15.97 -18.48
CA ASN A 5 32.81 -16.19 -17.20
C ASN A 5 32.58 -15.03 -16.20
N ASP A 6 32.33 -13.81 -16.68
CA ASP A 6 32.14 -12.62 -15.83
C ASP A 6 30.74 -12.51 -15.20
N GLN A 7 29.77 -13.30 -15.66
CA GLN A 7 28.42 -13.39 -15.05
C GLN A 7 28.25 -14.58 -14.08
N ALA A 8 29.27 -15.43 -13.94
CA ALA A 8 29.20 -16.68 -13.17
C ALA A 8 29.65 -16.54 -11.70
N THR A 9 30.20 -15.39 -11.30
CA THR A 9 30.80 -15.16 -9.97
C THR A 9 29.82 -15.16 -8.79
N GLY A 10 28.51 -15.30 -9.05
CA GLY A 10 27.47 -15.52 -8.03
C GLY A 10 26.83 -16.92 -8.04
N LEU A 11 27.30 -17.82 -8.91
CA LEU A 11 26.70 -19.14 -9.18
C LEU A 11 27.70 -20.30 -9.03
N GLU A 12 28.88 -20.04 -8.44
CA GLU A 12 30.03 -20.96 -8.36
C GLU A 12 29.75 -22.30 -7.65
N ASP A 13 28.61 -22.44 -6.96
CA ASP A 13 28.13 -23.69 -6.32
C ASP A 13 26.70 -24.09 -6.72
N SER A 14 26.19 -23.59 -7.85
CA SER A 14 24.79 -23.81 -8.26
C SER A 14 24.60 -25.09 -9.08
N GLU A 15 23.44 -25.74 -8.90
CA GLU A 15 23.00 -26.87 -9.75
C GLU A 15 23.05 -26.54 -11.25
N ILE A 16 22.91 -25.25 -11.61
CA ILE A 16 23.02 -24.73 -12.98
C ILE A 16 24.42 -24.92 -13.57
N GLN A 17 25.47 -24.80 -12.76
CA GLN A 17 26.84 -25.02 -13.20
C GLN A 17 27.07 -26.49 -13.57
N GLN A 18 26.55 -27.42 -12.76
CA GLN A 18 26.62 -28.85 -13.07
C GLN A 18 25.90 -29.21 -14.38
N PHE A 19 24.77 -28.54 -14.67
CA PHE A 19 24.07 -28.72 -15.96
C PHE A 19 24.85 -28.11 -17.13
N ALA A 20 25.50 -26.96 -16.94
CA ALA A 20 26.35 -26.34 -17.95
C ALA A 20 27.57 -27.21 -18.29
N ASP A 21 28.18 -27.85 -17.30
CA ASP A 21 29.31 -28.77 -17.48
C ASP A 21 28.91 -30.00 -18.31
N GLN A 22 27.70 -30.54 -18.08
CA GLN A 22 27.16 -31.67 -18.86
C GLN A 22 26.96 -31.32 -20.34
N VAL A 23 26.42 -30.12 -20.63
CA VAL A 23 26.26 -29.63 -22.00
C VAL A 23 27.63 -29.43 -22.65
N THR A 24 28.58 -28.85 -21.93
CA THR A 24 29.96 -28.63 -22.40
C THR A 24 30.62 -29.94 -22.80
N ALA A 25 30.48 -31.00 -21.99
CA ALA A 25 30.99 -32.32 -22.30
C ALA A 25 30.35 -32.94 -23.57
N VAL A 26 29.07 -32.66 -23.86
CA VAL A 26 28.44 -33.08 -25.12
C VAL A 26 29.02 -32.33 -26.30
N PHE A 27 29.18 -31.01 -26.20
CA PHE A 27 29.81 -30.19 -27.23
C PHE A 27 31.23 -30.64 -27.55
N GLU A 28 32.05 -30.94 -26.54
CA GLU A 28 33.43 -31.42 -26.73
C GLU A 28 33.47 -32.77 -27.47
N ARG A 29 32.56 -33.70 -27.15
CA ARG A 29 32.45 -34.99 -27.85
C ARG A 29 32.05 -34.82 -29.31
N VAL A 30 31.06 -33.97 -29.59
CA VAL A 30 30.62 -33.67 -30.96
C VAL A 30 31.73 -32.98 -31.76
N GLN A 31 32.40 -31.99 -31.16
CA GLN A 31 33.51 -31.29 -31.78
C GLN A 31 34.67 -32.23 -32.13
N THR A 32 34.98 -33.19 -31.25
CA THR A 32 36.01 -34.20 -31.51
C THR A 32 35.66 -35.10 -32.70
N ARG A 33 34.39 -35.51 -32.83
CA ARG A 33 33.90 -36.31 -33.97
C ARG A 33 33.99 -35.51 -35.28
N LEU A 34 33.52 -34.26 -35.28
CA LEU A 34 33.57 -33.37 -36.44
C LEU A 34 35.01 -33.09 -36.91
N GLN A 35 35.94 -32.82 -35.98
CA GLN A 35 37.35 -32.62 -36.29
C GLN A 35 38.02 -33.89 -36.87
N ARG A 36 37.57 -35.08 -36.45
CA ARG A 36 38.07 -36.33 -37.02
C ARG A 36 37.63 -36.48 -38.47
N TRP A 37 36.38 -36.20 -38.78
CA TRP A 37 35.86 -36.29 -40.15
C TRP A 37 36.42 -35.21 -41.07
N SER A 38 36.70 -34.01 -40.55
CA SER A 38 37.29 -32.92 -41.35
C SER A 38 38.72 -33.19 -41.84
N ARG A 39 39.41 -34.19 -41.26
CA ARG A 39 40.78 -34.59 -41.64
C ARG A 39 40.83 -35.69 -42.70
N LEU A 40 39.69 -36.23 -43.12
CA LEU A 40 39.63 -37.31 -44.12
C LEU A 40 39.92 -36.76 -45.53
N ASN A 41 40.64 -37.56 -46.34
CA ASN A 41 40.84 -37.26 -47.76
C ASN A 41 39.65 -37.71 -48.62
N SER A 42 39.57 -37.27 -49.87
CA SER A 42 38.41 -37.47 -50.75
C SER A 42 37.99 -38.94 -50.92
N VAL A 43 38.95 -39.87 -50.95
CA VAL A 43 38.67 -41.31 -51.09
C VAL A 43 38.13 -41.90 -49.79
N GLN A 44 38.69 -41.48 -48.65
CA GLN A 44 38.21 -41.90 -47.33
C GLN A 44 36.80 -41.38 -47.04
N THR A 45 36.52 -40.13 -47.40
CA THR A 45 35.19 -39.53 -47.28
C THR A 45 34.17 -40.28 -48.13
N PHE A 46 34.53 -40.65 -49.37
CA PHE A 46 33.65 -41.43 -50.24
C PHE A 46 33.33 -42.83 -49.65
N LEU A 47 34.34 -43.54 -49.13
CA LEU A 47 34.15 -44.87 -48.55
C LEU A 47 33.39 -44.85 -47.21
N LYS A 48 33.52 -43.78 -46.43
CA LYS A 48 32.89 -43.63 -45.10
C LYS A 48 31.63 -42.76 -45.11
N ASN A 49 31.08 -42.41 -46.27
CA ASN A 49 29.98 -41.46 -46.40
C ASN A 49 28.75 -41.83 -45.55
N ALA A 50 28.35 -43.11 -45.54
CA ALA A 50 27.23 -43.59 -44.72
C ALA A 50 27.52 -43.54 -43.21
N GLU A 51 28.77 -43.79 -42.79
CA GLU A 51 29.20 -43.70 -41.38
C GLU A 51 29.20 -42.25 -40.90
N ILE A 52 29.63 -41.31 -41.77
CA ILE A 52 29.62 -39.87 -41.49
C ILE A 52 28.19 -39.34 -41.39
N GLY A 53 27.31 -39.74 -42.33
CA GLY A 53 25.89 -39.35 -42.31
C GLY A 53 25.18 -39.78 -41.02
N ASN A 54 25.22 -41.09 -40.71
CA ASN A 54 24.63 -41.61 -39.46
C ASN A 54 25.26 -40.97 -38.21
N GLY A 55 26.57 -40.68 -38.26
CA GLY A 55 27.27 -40.01 -37.18
C GLY A 55 26.83 -38.56 -36.98
N LEU A 56 26.51 -37.84 -38.05
CA LEU A 56 26.03 -36.47 -38.00
C LEU A 56 24.61 -36.40 -37.42
N ASP A 57 23.72 -37.29 -37.87
CA ASP A 57 22.36 -37.42 -37.33
C ASP A 57 22.40 -37.72 -35.81
N GLN A 58 23.32 -38.58 -35.39
CA GLN A 58 23.52 -38.89 -33.97
C GLN A 58 24.04 -37.68 -33.17
N CYS A 59 24.92 -36.85 -33.76
CA CYS A 59 25.40 -35.64 -33.11
C CYS A 59 24.29 -34.59 -32.95
N GLU A 60 23.39 -34.46 -33.94
CA GLU A 60 22.23 -33.58 -33.87
C GLU A 60 21.29 -33.99 -32.74
N VAL A 61 20.94 -35.29 -32.65
CA VAL A 61 20.11 -35.83 -31.56
C VAL A 61 20.77 -35.64 -30.18
N GLU A 62 22.09 -35.86 -30.07
CA GLU A 62 22.84 -35.65 -28.82
C GLU A 62 22.83 -34.17 -28.38
N LEU A 63 23.01 -33.24 -29.32
CA LEU A 63 22.98 -31.80 -29.04
C LEU A 63 21.58 -31.32 -28.64
N ASP A 64 20.55 -31.69 -29.39
CA ASP A 64 19.17 -31.29 -29.08
C ASP A 64 18.73 -31.83 -27.73
N THR A 65 19.08 -33.08 -27.41
CA THR A 65 18.76 -33.68 -26.11
C THR A 65 19.47 -32.92 -24.98
N ALA A 66 20.75 -32.61 -25.14
CA ALA A 66 21.52 -31.89 -24.13
C ALA A 66 20.99 -30.46 -23.90
N LEU A 67 20.67 -29.74 -24.98
CA LEU A 67 20.12 -28.39 -24.92
C LEU A 67 18.72 -28.37 -24.27
N ASN A 68 17.86 -29.32 -24.64
CA ASN A 68 16.53 -29.44 -24.04
C ASN A 68 16.59 -29.76 -22.54
N LEU A 69 17.48 -30.67 -22.12
CA LEU A 69 17.68 -31.00 -20.71
C LEU A 69 18.20 -29.79 -19.92
N PHE A 70 19.18 -29.07 -20.47
CA PHE A 70 19.69 -27.84 -19.86
C PHE A 70 18.61 -26.77 -19.73
N GLN A 71 17.81 -26.58 -20.78
CA GLN A 71 16.70 -25.63 -20.76
C GLN A 71 15.64 -26.00 -19.72
N MET A 72 15.24 -27.27 -19.61
CA MET A 72 14.28 -27.71 -18.59
C MET A 72 14.82 -27.51 -17.17
N ASN A 73 16.06 -27.92 -16.93
CA ASN A 73 16.66 -27.84 -15.60
C ASN A 73 16.88 -26.40 -15.14
N THR A 74 17.32 -25.51 -16.03
CA THR A 74 17.44 -24.07 -15.73
C THR A 74 16.09 -23.44 -15.41
N GLN A 75 15.04 -23.80 -16.15
CA GLN A 75 13.68 -23.36 -15.84
C GLN A 75 13.22 -23.84 -14.45
N ILE A 76 13.41 -25.12 -14.12
CA ILE A 76 13.04 -25.69 -12.81
C ILE A 76 13.78 -24.97 -11.68
N ALA A 77 15.10 -24.79 -11.81
CA ALA A 77 15.91 -24.10 -10.81
C ALA A 77 15.47 -22.64 -10.62
N MET A 78 15.16 -21.92 -11.70
CA MET A 78 14.62 -20.56 -11.64
C MET A 78 13.25 -20.52 -10.95
N PHE A 79 12.35 -21.46 -11.25
CA PHE A 79 11.04 -21.54 -10.60
C PHE A 79 11.17 -21.79 -9.09
N GLN A 80 12.07 -22.68 -8.67
CA GLN A 80 12.30 -22.96 -7.25
C GLN A 80 12.90 -21.76 -6.51
N SER A 81 13.92 -21.11 -7.08
CA SER A 81 14.52 -19.90 -6.53
C SER A 81 13.49 -18.76 -6.39
N GLN A 82 12.65 -18.55 -7.41
CA GLN A 82 11.55 -17.59 -7.34
C GLN A 82 10.49 -17.95 -6.29
N ARG A 83 10.14 -19.23 -6.15
CA ARG A 83 9.21 -19.69 -5.10
C ARG A 83 9.78 -19.44 -3.71
N GLY A 84 11.04 -19.80 -3.47
CA GLY A 84 11.71 -19.55 -2.19
C GLY A 84 11.77 -18.06 -1.84
N ALA A 85 12.14 -17.21 -2.81
CA ALA A 85 12.16 -15.75 -2.60
C ALA A 85 10.76 -15.18 -2.31
N ARG A 86 9.72 -15.69 -2.99
CA ARG A 86 8.33 -15.30 -2.73
C ARG A 86 7.84 -15.76 -1.36
N GLU A 87 8.18 -16.97 -0.95
CA GLU A 87 7.83 -17.52 0.37
C GLU A 87 8.50 -16.72 1.49
N ILE A 88 9.80 -16.39 1.37
CA ILE A 88 10.51 -15.54 2.34
C ILE A 88 9.86 -14.15 2.41
N THR A 89 9.59 -13.53 1.26
CA THR A 89 8.96 -12.19 1.23
C THR A 89 7.55 -12.22 1.83
N SER A 90 6.76 -13.27 1.54
CA SER A 90 5.43 -13.49 2.10
C SER A 90 5.47 -13.71 3.61
N ASN A 91 6.43 -14.50 4.10
CA ASN A 91 6.63 -14.74 5.53
C ASN A 91 7.05 -13.45 6.25
N ASN A 92 8.04 -12.72 5.72
CA ASN A 92 8.47 -11.44 6.29
C ASN A 92 7.29 -10.46 6.37
N HIS A 93 6.45 -10.39 5.33
CA HIS A 93 5.27 -9.53 5.34
C HIS A 93 4.23 -9.97 6.39
N SER A 94 4.08 -11.28 6.58
CA SER A 94 3.18 -11.84 7.61
C SER A 94 3.69 -11.56 9.01
N GLU A 95 4.99 -11.70 9.27
CA GLU A 95 5.62 -11.38 10.56
C GLU A 95 5.46 -9.89 10.92
N LEU A 96 5.69 -8.99 9.95
CA LEU A 96 5.50 -7.55 10.16
C LEU A 96 4.04 -7.19 10.50
N ARG A 97 3.07 -7.87 9.88
CA ARG A 97 1.63 -7.71 10.19
C ARG A 97 1.30 -8.19 11.61
N GLU A 98 1.86 -9.30 12.05
CA GLU A 98 1.67 -9.78 13.42
C GLU A 98 2.27 -8.82 14.45
N LEU A 99 3.48 -8.30 14.19
CA LEU A 99 4.11 -7.29 15.04
C LEU A 99 3.27 -6.01 15.12
N LEU A 100 2.76 -5.52 13.98
CA LEU A 100 1.89 -4.34 13.95
C LEU A 100 0.62 -4.55 14.77
N LEU A 101 -0.03 -5.71 14.62
CA LEU A 101 -1.21 -6.06 15.39
C LEU A 101 -0.91 -6.16 16.89
N GLN A 102 0.23 -6.76 17.26
CA GLN A 102 0.68 -6.84 18.65
C GLN A 102 0.88 -5.44 19.24
N VAL A 103 1.53 -4.54 18.51
CA VAL A 103 1.77 -3.16 18.93
C VAL A 103 0.44 -2.40 19.13
N LEU A 104 -0.52 -2.58 18.23
CA LEU A 104 -1.83 -1.91 18.28
C LEU A 104 -2.77 -2.47 19.37
N THR A 105 -2.60 -3.74 19.77
CA THR A 105 -3.48 -4.41 20.74
C THR A 105 -2.90 -4.48 22.15
N ASN A 106 -1.58 -4.34 22.31
CA ASN A 106 -0.92 -4.37 23.61
C ASN A 106 -0.78 -2.96 24.21
N THR A 107 -1.35 -2.76 25.40
CA THR A 107 -1.31 -1.49 26.13
C THR A 107 0.11 -1.04 26.47
N THR A 108 1.02 -1.97 26.76
CA THR A 108 2.42 -1.64 27.08
C THR A 108 3.14 -1.06 25.87
N GLU A 109 2.95 -1.66 24.69
CA GLU A 109 3.53 -1.16 23.44
C GLU A 109 2.92 0.18 23.04
N THR A 110 1.61 0.34 23.25
CA THR A 110 0.95 1.64 23.04
C THR A 110 1.57 2.73 23.92
N GLN A 111 1.88 2.43 25.19
CA GLN A 111 2.55 3.38 26.07
C GLN A 111 3.99 3.68 25.62
N ASN A 112 4.72 2.69 25.10
CA ASN A 112 6.04 2.90 24.51
C ASN A 112 5.96 3.86 23.32
N ILE A 113 4.96 3.72 22.44
CA ILE A 113 4.72 4.66 21.33
C ILE A 113 4.49 6.08 21.85
N VAL A 114 3.66 6.25 22.88
CA VAL A 114 3.41 7.57 23.49
C VAL A 114 4.72 8.17 24.00
N ASN A 115 5.55 7.38 24.69
CA ASN A 115 6.84 7.84 25.21
C ASN A 115 7.81 8.24 24.09
N MET A 116 7.85 7.46 23.00
CA MET A 116 8.65 7.78 21.81
C MET A 116 8.16 9.06 21.13
N GLN A 117 6.84 9.26 21.05
CA GLN A 117 6.25 10.49 20.51
C GLN A 117 6.66 11.72 21.32
N ILE A 118 6.62 11.62 22.65
CA ILE A 118 7.06 12.70 23.56
C ILE A 118 8.56 12.99 23.39
N ALA A 119 9.36 11.97 23.07
CA ALA A 119 10.78 12.11 22.77
C ALA A 119 11.07 12.72 21.39
N GLY A 120 10.04 12.99 20.57
CA GLY A 120 10.18 13.59 19.24
C GLY A 120 10.34 12.57 18.11
N GLU A 121 10.18 11.27 18.39
CA GLU A 121 10.16 10.24 17.36
C GLU A 121 8.74 10.06 16.81
N PRO A 122 8.52 10.10 15.48
CA PRO A 122 7.18 10.02 14.88
C PRO A 122 6.66 8.56 14.81
N ALA A 123 6.71 7.87 15.95
CA ALA A 123 6.33 6.46 16.05
C ALA A 123 4.81 6.30 15.86
N ALA A 124 4.01 7.19 16.46
CA ALA A 124 2.56 7.12 16.38
C ALA A 124 2.06 7.33 14.94
N GLU A 125 2.63 8.29 14.19
CA GLU A 125 2.27 8.53 12.79
C GLU A 125 2.58 7.32 11.91
N LYS A 126 3.76 6.70 12.07
CA LYS A 126 4.16 5.52 11.28
C LYS A 126 3.26 4.31 11.56
N ILE A 127 2.92 4.07 12.82
CA ILE A 127 2.04 2.96 13.20
C ILE A 127 0.60 3.22 12.71
N MET A 128 0.12 4.46 12.83
CA MET A 128 -1.18 4.87 12.29
C MET A 128 -1.25 4.62 10.77
N GLU A 129 -0.24 5.07 10.02
CA GLU A 129 -0.16 4.86 8.56
C GLU A 129 -0.15 3.38 8.20
N ALA A 130 0.72 2.59 8.83
CA ALA A 130 0.84 1.16 8.56
C ALA A 130 -0.47 0.41 8.84
N GLY A 131 -1.15 0.72 9.95
CA GLY A 131 -2.43 0.11 10.29
C GLY A 131 -3.56 0.51 9.33
N GLN A 132 -3.60 1.76 8.86
CA GLN A 132 -4.57 2.18 7.84
C GLN A 132 -4.36 1.46 6.50
N ILE A 133 -3.10 1.28 6.08
CA ILE A 133 -2.76 0.54 4.86
C ILE A 133 -3.21 -0.93 4.99
N GLU A 134 -2.95 -1.56 6.12
CA GLU A 134 -3.36 -2.96 6.35
C GLU A 134 -4.89 -3.12 6.41
N LEU A 135 -5.60 -2.21 7.09
CA LEU A 135 -7.08 -2.21 7.08
C LEU A 135 -7.64 -2.11 5.66
N ARG A 136 -7.05 -1.26 4.81
CA ARG A 136 -7.44 -1.14 3.41
C ARG A 136 -7.18 -2.45 2.66
N SER A 137 -6.00 -3.07 2.85
CA SER A 137 -5.66 -4.35 2.23
C SER A 137 -6.62 -5.47 2.64
N LEU A 138 -6.99 -5.56 3.91
CA LEU A 138 -7.96 -6.55 4.41
C LEU A 138 -9.34 -6.37 3.77
N ARG A 139 -9.77 -5.11 3.58
CA ARG A 139 -11.03 -4.80 2.90
C ARG A 139 -10.99 -5.14 1.41
N GLU A 140 -9.91 -4.79 0.72
CA GLU A 140 -9.74 -5.07 -0.71
C GLU A 140 -9.60 -6.56 -1.01
N SER A 141 -8.90 -7.33 -0.18
CA SER A 141 -8.78 -8.79 -0.33
C SER A 141 -10.13 -9.53 -0.22
N SER A 142 -11.13 -8.91 0.41
CA SER A 142 -12.48 -9.45 0.56
C SER A 142 -13.43 -9.10 -0.60
N HIS A 143 -13.01 -8.25 -1.54
CA HIS A 143 -13.82 -7.82 -2.68
C HIS A 143 -13.12 -8.19 -4.01
N PRO A 144 -13.84 -8.69 -5.04
CA PRO A 144 -13.23 -8.90 -6.35
C PRO A 144 -12.72 -7.56 -6.93
N PRO A 145 -11.66 -7.57 -7.78
CA PRO A 145 -11.12 -6.35 -8.35
C PRO A 145 -12.22 -5.61 -9.09
N THR A 146 -12.53 -4.40 -8.63
CA THR A 146 -13.55 -3.52 -9.22
C THR A 146 -13.01 -2.93 -10.51
N ASN A 147 -12.87 -3.76 -11.54
CA ASN A 147 -12.93 -3.32 -12.93
C ASN A 147 -14.34 -3.64 -13.42
N MET A 148 -15.09 -2.59 -13.78
CA MET A 148 -16.45 -2.64 -14.35
C MET A 148 -17.61 -2.86 -13.37
N ILE A 149 -17.90 -1.88 -12.49
CA ILE A 149 -19.31 -1.62 -12.13
C ILE A 149 -19.56 -0.12 -12.27
N ILE A 150 -20.44 0.21 -13.22
CA ILE A 150 -21.02 1.54 -13.41
C ILE A 150 -21.61 1.97 -12.06
N ALA A 151 -21.25 3.18 -11.64
CA ALA A 151 -21.72 3.81 -10.42
C ALA A 151 -23.26 3.94 -10.44
N THR A 152 -23.99 2.96 -9.92
CA THR A 152 -25.45 3.07 -9.78
C THR A 152 -26.03 2.78 -8.41
N GLU A 153 -25.28 2.27 -7.43
CA GLU A 153 -25.79 2.16 -6.05
C GLU A 153 -24.71 2.52 -5.01
N ARG A 154 -24.57 3.83 -4.75
CA ARG A 154 -23.80 4.34 -3.59
C ARG A 154 -24.69 4.23 -2.35
N SER A 155 -24.67 3.05 -1.71
CA SER A 155 -25.41 2.79 -0.48
C SER A 155 -24.85 3.60 0.70
N SER A 156 -25.73 4.08 1.58
CA SER A 156 -25.42 4.70 2.87
C SER A 156 -25.02 3.68 3.95
N SER A 157 -25.12 2.39 3.65
CA SER A 157 -24.74 1.31 4.56
C SER A 157 -23.23 1.08 4.57
N PRO A 158 -22.61 0.77 5.72
CA PRO A 158 -21.20 0.39 5.79
C PRO A 158 -20.91 -0.76 4.81
N PRO A 159 -19.74 -0.76 4.15
CA PRO A 159 -19.34 -1.88 3.30
C PRO A 159 -19.36 -3.19 4.12
N PRO A 160 -19.71 -4.33 3.50
CA PRO A 160 -19.74 -5.61 4.19
C PRO A 160 -18.39 -5.91 4.83
N LEU A 161 -18.43 -6.42 6.06
CA LEU A 161 -17.23 -6.73 6.84
C LEU A 161 -16.36 -7.76 6.10
N PRO A 162 -15.02 -7.63 6.15
CA PRO A 162 -14.09 -8.58 5.53
C PRO A 162 -14.31 -10.05 5.98
N GLN A 163 -13.85 -11.01 5.18
CA GLN A 163 -13.93 -12.44 5.52
C GLN A 163 -13.21 -12.77 6.84
N ASP A 164 -12.08 -12.12 7.13
CA ASP A 164 -11.42 -12.14 8.44
C ASP A 164 -11.87 -10.95 9.29
N ASN A 165 -13.13 -11.02 9.73
CA ASN A 165 -13.76 -9.96 10.51
C ASN A 165 -13.03 -9.72 11.86
N GLN A 166 -12.41 -10.75 12.44
CA GLN A 166 -11.76 -10.62 13.74
C GLN A 166 -10.50 -9.76 13.66
N ARG A 167 -9.59 -10.03 12.71
CA ARG A 167 -8.38 -9.21 12.55
C ARG A 167 -8.72 -7.78 12.17
N TYR A 168 -9.67 -7.60 11.26
CA TYR A 168 -10.12 -6.27 10.86
C TYR A 168 -10.59 -5.45 12.08
N LEU A 169 -11.46 -6.02 12.93
CA LEU A 169 -11.94 -5.36 14.14
C LEU A 169 -10.82 -5.06 15.16
N GLN A 170 -9.80 -5.92 15.26
CA GLN A 170 -8.65 -5.67 16.13
C GLN A 170 -7.82 -4.48 15.66
N TYR A 171 -7.56 -4.38 14.35
CA TYR A 171 -6.90 -3.22 13.76
C TYR A 171 -7.72 -1.94 13.95
N GLN A 172 -9.04 -1.99 13.70
CA GLN A 172 -9.92 -0.83 13.91
C GLN A 172 -9.84 -0.30 15.35
N ARG A 173 -10.02 -1.19 16.34
CA ARG A 173 -9.96 -0.83 17.76
C ARG A 173 -8.57 -0.34 18.17
N GLY A 174 -7.52 -0.99 17.70
CA GLY A 174 -6.14 -0.62 17.99
C GLY A 174 -5.80 0.78 17.48
N LEU A 175 -6.22 1.12 16.26
CA LEU A 175 -6.02 2.46 15.70
C LEU A 175 -6.83 3.54 16.41
N ILE A 176 -8.08 3.24 16.79
CA ILE A 176 -8.88 4.16 17.61
C ILE A 176 -8.22 4.39 18.97
N ASN A 177 -7.73 3.34 19.63
CA ASN A 177 -7.01 3.47 20.89
C ASN A 177 -5.74 4.32 20.71
N LEU A 178 -4.94 4.03 19.69
CA LEU A 178 -3.74 4.81 19.36
C LEU A 178 -4.06 6.29 19.15
N HIS A 179 -5.12 6.58 18.39
CA HIS A 179 -5.61 7.93 18.18
C HIS A 179 -5.97 8.63 19.50
N ARG A 180 -6.76 7.98 20.36
CA ARG A 180 -7.21 8.56 21.63
C ARG A 180 -6.08 8.88 22.60
N VAL A 181 -5.06 8.02 22.67
CA VAL A 181 -3.94 8.19 23.62
C VAL A 181 -2.83 9.10 23.10
N THR A 182 -2.63 9.19 21.79
CA THR A 182 -1.58 10.04 21.19
C THR A 182 -2.10 11.37 20.66
N GLY A 183 -3.41 11.49 20.40
CA GLY A 183 -4.01 12.62 19.70
C GLY A 183 -3.69 12.67 18.20
N ILE A 184 -2.96 11.68 17.66
CA ILE A 184 -2.54 11.69 16.25
C ILE A 184 -3.74 11.37 15.35
N PRO A 185 -4.08 12.25 14.39
CA PRO A 185 -5.16 11.99 13.44
C PRO A 185 -4.77 10.90 12.43
N PRO A 186 -5.72 10.40 11.63
CA PRO A 186 -5.42 9.54 10.49
C PRO A 186 -4.29 10.14 9.63
N THR A 187 -3.27 9.33 9.32
CA THR A 187 -2.11 9.77 8.55
C THR A 187 -2.38 9.62 7.05
N VAL A 188 -3.00 8.49 6.66
CA VAL A 188 -3.56 8.32 5.32
C VAL A 188 -4.83 9.15 5.19
N LYS A 189 -4.78 10.19 4.35
CA LYS A 189 -5.86 11.19 4.25
C LYS A 189 -7.08 10.75 3.44
N LEU A 190 -7.00 9.65 2.68
CA LEU A 190 -8.16 9.09 1.99
C LEU A 190 -8.84 8.05 2.89
N LEU A 191 -9.98 8.41 3.46
CA LEU A 191 -10.68 7.65 4.51
C LEU A 191 -11.86 6.83 3.97
N ASN A 192 -11.88 6.56 2.66
CA ASN A 192 -12.91 5.74 2.02
C ASN A 192 -13.01 4.36 2.70
N GLY A 193 -14.22 3.91 2.96
CA GLY A 193 -14.53 2.71 3.72
C GLY A 193 -14.09 2.68 5.20
N GLU A 194 -13.43 3.72 5.71
CA GLU A 194 -13.12 3.89 7.14
C GLU A 194 -14.17 4.75 7.86
N VAL A 195 -14.92 5.57 7.11
CA VAL A 195 -15.88 6.52 7.64
C VAL A 195 -17.28 6.18 7.17
N THR A 196 -18.24 6.20 8.10
CA THR A 196 -19.66 6.07 7.82
C THR A 196 -20.35 7.41 8.04
N LYS A 197 -21.36 7.71 7.22
CA LYS A 197 -22.24 8.87 7.39
C LYS A 197 -23.43 8.49 8.26
N GLU A 198 -23.76 9.34 9.23
CA GLU A 198 -24.93 9.18 10.09
C GLU A 198 -26.05 10.10 9.63
N GLY A 199 -27.24 9.54 9.44
CA GLY A 199 -28.44 10.28 9.02
C GLY A 199 -28.40 10.75 7.56
N GLU A 200 -29.59 11.00 7.03
CA GLU A 200 -29.75 11.50 5.65
C GLU A 200 -29.66 13.03 5.58
N LEU A 201 -30.11 13.70 6.63
CA LEU A 201 -30.18 15.16 6.72
C LEU A 201 -28.91 15.75 7.32
N ALA A 202 -28.49 16.91 6.82
CA ALA A 202 -27.38 17.66 7.37
C ALA A 202 -27.74 18.13 8.79
N VAL A 203 -26.79 17.99 9.72
CA VAL A 203 -26.95 18.42 11.13
C VAL A 203 -26.82 19.94 11.23
N ALA A 204 -26.02 20.55 10.35
CA ALA A 204 -25.93 21.98 10.20
C ALA A 204 -25.73 22.35 8.72
N GLY A 205 -26.31 23.47 8.30
CA GLY A 205 -26.19 24.01 6.95
C GLY A 205 -25.91 25.49 6.98
N GLY A 206 -24.84 25.92 6.30
CA GLY A 206 -24.55 27.31 6.01
C GLY A 206 -24.77 27.64 4.54
N THR A 207 -24.48 28.89 4.14
CA THR A 207 -24.60 29.35 2.75
C THR A 207 -23.77 28.52 1.77
N TYR A 208 -22.64 27.97 2.22
CA TYR A 208 -21.67 27.29 1.35
C TYR A 208 -21.40 25.82 1.71
N ASN A 209 -21.80 25.36 2.88
CA ASN A 209 -21.42 24.04 3.40
C ASN A 209 -22.54 23.38 4.17
N ASP A 210 -22.73 22.08 3.94
CA ASP A 210 -23.49 21.20 4.82
C ASP A 210 -22.52 20.37 5.66
N ILE A 211 -22.91 20.13 6.91
CA ILE A 211 -22.19 19.29 7.86
C ILE A 211 -23.10 18.13 8.24
N TRP A 212 -22.62 16.92 8.04
CA TRP A 212 -23.22 15.69 8.57
C TRP A 212 -22.35 15.16 9.72
N SER A 213 -22.96 14.40 10.63
CA SER A 213 -22.19 13.56 11.53
C SER A 213 -21.82 12.25 10.83
N GLY A 214 -20.77 11.63 11.33
CA GLY A 214 -20.31 10.34 10.91
C GLY A 214 -19.46 9.68 11.98
N THR A 215 -18.99 8.49 11.67
CA THR A 215 -18.16 7.70 12.58
C THR A 215 -16.93 7.20 11.82
N TRP A 216 -15.74 7.47 12.35
CA TRP A 216 -14.49 6.92 11.87
C TRP A 216 -14.17 5.61 12.62
N LEU A 217 -13.89 4.56 11.85
CA LEU A 217 -13.68 3.18 12.30
C LEU A 217 -14.78 2.67 13.25
N GLY A 218 -16.00 3.15 13.07
CA GLY A 218 -17.18 2.72 13.84
C GLY A 218 -17.25 3.22 15.28
N GLU A 219 -16.26 3.97 15.77
CA GLU A 219 -16.24 4.45 17.16
C GLU A 219 -16.08 5.96 17.30
N GLU A 220 -15.19 6.59 16.53
CA GLU A 220 -14.83 7.98 16.76
C GLU A 220 -15.72 8.93 15.96
N LYS A 221 -16.44 9.82 16.65
CA LYS A 221 -17.41 10.70 16.01
C LYS A 221 -16.70 11.80 15.21
N VAL A 222 -17.11 11.98 13.95
CA VAL A 222 -16.50 12.93 13.02
C VAL A 222 -17.54 13.83 12.36
N ALA A 223 -17.09 15.00 11.93
CA ALA A 223 -17.86 15.92 11.10
C ALA A 223 -17.50 15.73 9.62
N LEU A 224 -18.51 15.59 8.78
CA LEU A 224 -18.40 15.46 7.33
C LEU A 224 -18.88 16.74 6.67
N LYS A 225 -17.96 17.56 6.20
CA LYS A 225 -18.28 18.83 5.54
C LYS A 225 -18.28 18.64 4.03
N ALA A 226 -19.46 18.68 3.39
CA ALA A 226 -19.54 18.55 1.94
C ALA A 226 -19.20 19.85 1.24
N LEU A 227 -18.49 19.71 0.12
CA LEU A 227 -18.13 20.80 -0.75
C LEU A 227 -19.12 20.85 -1.90
N ARG A 228 -20.17 21.67 -1.75
CA ARG A 228 -21.26 21.79 -2.74
C ARG A 228 -20.82 22.38 -4.09
N THR A 229 -19.64 23.01 -4.18
CA THR A 229 -19.31 23.92 -5.29
C THR A 229 -18.15 23.47 -6.18
N ILE A 230 -17.47 22.36 -5.88
CA ILE A 230 -16.40 21.87 -6.74
C ILE A 230 -17.02 21.00 -7.83
N LYS A 231 -17.34 21.62 -8.98
CA LYS A 231 -17.60 20.83 -10.19
C LYS A 231 -16.28 20.17 -10.59
N ALA A 232 -16.28 18.84 -10.75
CA ALA A 232 -15.10 18.08 -11.18
C ALA A 232 -14.47 18.58 -12.50
N SER A 233 -15.21 19.40 -13.28
CA SER A 233 -14.74 19.99 -14.53
C SER A 233 -13.99 21.33 -14.39
N ASP A 234 -13.92 21.93 -13.19
CA ASP A 234 -13.21 23.21 -12.98
C ASP A 234 -11.83 22.99 -12.33
N ILE A 235 -10.79 22.99 -13.16
CA ILE A 235 -9.39 22.80 -12.78
C ILE A 235 -8.93 23.85 -11.73
N LYS A 236 -9.45 25.08 -11.78
CA LYS A 236 -9.08 26.12 -10.80
C LYS A 236 -9.72 25.86 -9.45
N ALA A 237 -10.95 25.36 -9.42
CA ALA A 237 -11.62 24.97 -8.20
C ALA A 237 -10.95 23.74 -7.56
N GLN A 238 -10.55 22.76 -8.36
CA GLN A 238 -9.79 21.59 -7.90
C GLN A 238 -8.44 21.98 -7.29
N LYS A 239 -7.66 22.83 -7.97
CA LYS A 239 -6.37 23.29 -7.45
C LYS A 239 -6.52 24.03 -6.13
N ARG A 240 -7.48 24.95 -6.02
CA ARG A 240 -7.75 25.67 -4.75
C ARG A 240 -8.11 24.72 -3.61
N PHE A 241 -8.86 23.67 -3.92
CA PHE A 241 -9.25 22.65 -2.96
C PHE A 241 -8.07 21.78 -2.51
N GLU A 242 -7.22 21.36 -3.44
CA GLU A 242 -5.98 20.63 -3.14
C GLU A 242 -5.04 21.50 -2.29
N ASP A 243 -4.91 22.79 -2.62
CA ASP A 243 -4.13 23.76 -1.86
C ASP A 243 -4.70 23.92 -0.43
N GLU A 244 -6.03 24.07 -0.28
CA GLU A 244 -6.70 24.20 1.02
C GLU A 244 -6.55 22.95 1.89
N ILE A 245 -6.71 21.75 1.32
CA ILE A 245 -6.48 20.49 2.03
C ILE A 245 -5.03 20.36 2.46
N SER A 246 -4.09 20.62 1.53
CA SER A 246 -2.67 20.48 1.80
C SER A 246 -2.23 21.42 2.91
N LEU A 247 -2.76 22.65 2.89
CA LEU A 247 -2.54 23.63 3.95
C LEU A 247 -3.10 23.12 5.28
N TRP A 248 -4.37 22.74 5.33
CA TRP A 248 -5.00 22.30 6.57
C TRP A 248 -4.38 21.04 7.17
N ALA A 249 -3.96 20.10 6.32
CA ALA A 249 -3.27 18.86 6.74
C ALA A 249 -1.94 19.12 7.46
N ASN A 250 -1.29 20.25 7.19
CA ASN A 250 0.01 20.61 7.76
C ASN A 250 -0.09 21.44 9.05
N LEU A 251 -1.26 22.00 9.37
CA LEU A 251 -1.46 22.80 10.57
C LEU A 251 -1.46 21.93 11.82
N LYS A 252 -0.58 22.24 12.79
CA LYS A 252 -0.45 21.52 14.06
C LYS A 252 -0.51 22.49 15.24
N ASN A 253 -1.72 22.79 15.72
CA ASN A 253 -1.92 23.67 16.87
C ASN A 253 -3.21 23.33 17.63
N ASN A 254 -3.20 23.43 18.96
CA ASN A 254 -4.35 23.14 19.82
C ASN A 254 -5.57 24.06 19.61
N HIS A 255 -5.40 25.22 18.95
CA HIS A 255 -6.46 26.17 18.64
C HIS A 255 -6.90 26.11 17.16
N ILE A 256 -6.39 25.14 16.40
CA ILE A 256 -6.82 24.82 15.04
C ILE A 256 -7.42 23.43 15.05
N LEU A 257 -8.62 23.30 14.47
CA LEU A 257 -9.29 22.01 14.37
C LEU A 257 -8.43 21.05 13.51
N PRO A 258 -8.06 19.86 14.00
CA PRO A 258 -7.29 18.91 13.20
C PRO A 258 -8.01 18.43 11.94
N PHE A 259 -7.25 18.27 10.85
CA PHE A 259 -7.75 17.69 9.62
C PHE A 259 -7.48 16.18 9.57
N TYR A 260 -8.55 15.38 9.50
CA TYR A 260 -8.43 13.91 9.43
C TYR A 260 -8.21 13.45 8.00
N GLY A 261 -8.96 13.99 7.05
CA GLY A 261 -8.84 13.55 5.66
C GLY A 261 -10.05 13.90 4.80
N VAL A 262 -10.19 13.16 3.71
CA VAL A 262 -11.27 13.27 2.73
C VAL A 262 -11.95 11.92 2.54
N VAL A 263 -13.25 11.99 2.23
CA VAL A 263 -14.06 10.84 1.86
C VAL A 263 -14.80 11.15 0.56
N THR A 264 -14.74 10.23 -0.40
CA THR A 264 -15.28 10.41 -1.76
C THR A 264 -16.33 9.38 -2.15
N ASP A 265 -16.57 8.37 -1.30
CA ASP A 265 -17.51 7.26 -1.54
C ASP A 265 -18.87 7.43 -0.85
N LEU A 266 -19.06 8.46 -0.01
CA LEU A 266 -20.31 8.74 0.71
C LEU A 266 -21.26 9.67 -0.07
N GLY A 267 -21.91 9.15 -1.11
CA GLY A 267 -22.87 9.90 -1.93
C GLY A 267 -22.21 10.69 -3.06
N GLN A 268 -22.83 11.76 -3.54
CA GLN A 268 -22.37 12.49 -4.75
C GLN A 268 -21.26 13.51 -4.51
N HIS A 269 -21.03 13.90 -3.25
CA HIS A 269 -20.09 14.97 -2.90
C HIS A 269 -18.83 14.39 -2.24
N MET A 270 -17.71 15.10 -2.39
CA MET A 270 -16.53 14.89 -1.54
C MET A 270 -16.76 15.57 -0.19
N HIS A 271 -16.31 14.91 0.87
CA HIS A 271 -16.44 15.39 2.24
C HIS A 271 -15.06 15.56 2.86
N MET A 272 -14.81 16.72 3.47
CA MET A 272 -13.69 16.89 4.41
C MET A 272 -14.09 16.31 5.76
N VAL A 273 -13.15 15.64 6.42
CA VAL A 273 -13.34 14.98 7.71
C VAL A 273 -12.50 15.66 8.78
N SER A 274 -13.14 15.93 9.92
CA SER A 274 -12.52 16.51 11.12
C SER A 274 -13.19 15.95 12.38
N PRO A 275 -12.60 16.10 13.58
CA PRO A 275 -13.25 15.69 14.82
C PRO A 275 -14.61 16.37 15.00
N TRP A 276 -15.60 15.63 15.49
CA TRP A 276 -16.89 16.22 15.83
C TRP A 276 -16.75 17.18 17.02
N GLN A 277 -17.37 18.37 16.92
CA GLN A 277 -17.36 19.37 17.98
C GLN A 277 -18.74 19.41 18.63
N GLU A 278 -18.89 18.78 19.81
CA GLU A 278 -20.20 18.64 20.49
C GLU A 278 -20.86 19.98 20.82
N ASN A 279 -20.07 21.02 21.08
CA ASN A 279 -20.56 22.37 21.39
C ASN A 279 -20.91 23.20 20.14
N GLY A 280 -20.71 22.65 18.94
CA GLY A 280 -21.02 23.30 17.68
C GLY A 280 -20.24 24.60 17.45
N ASN A 281 -20.87 25.55 16.75
CA ASN A 281 -20.25 26.84 16.44
C ASN A 281 -20.38 27.83 17.61
N VAL A 282 -19.39 28.71 17.73
CA VAL A 282 -19.30 29.64 18.87
C VAL A 282 -20.50 30.61 18.97
N LEU A 283 -21.09 31.02 17.84
CA LEU A 283 -22.20 31.98 17.84
C LEU A 283 -23.47 31.38 18.43
N ASP A 284 -23.77 30.13 18.12
CA ASP A 284 -24.92 29.43 18.69
C ASP A 284 -24.61 28.96 20.11
N PHE A 285 -23.37 28.57 20.40
CA PHE A 285 -22.93 28.20 21.74
C PHE A 285 -23.15 29.34 22.74
N VAL A 286 -22.73 30.57 22.43
CA VAL A 286 -22.86 31.71 23.37
C VAL A 286 -24.31 32.21 23.52
N LYS A 287 -25.17 31.98 22.52
CA LYS A 287 -26.61 32.26 22.65
C LYS A 287 -27.26 31.30 23.64
N SER A 288 -26.92 30.02 23.54
CA SER A 288 -27.44 28.96 24.42
C SER A 288 -26.78 28.96 25.80
N ASN A 289 -25.59 29.54 25.94
CA ASN A 289 -24.83 29.63 27.19
C ASN A 289 -24.47 31.09 27.53
N PRO A 290 -25.42 31.89 28.07
CA PRO A 290 -25.18 33.31 28.34
C PRO A 290 -24.04 33.59 29.32
N GLN A 291 -23.72 32.63 30.19
CA GLN A 291 -22.65 32.72 31.20
C GLN A 291 -21.27 32.25 30.67
N ALA A 292 -21.17 31.87 29.40
CA ALA A 292 -19.89 31.46 28.82
C ALA A 292 -18.86 32.59 28.91
N ASP A 293 -17.62 32.23 29.26
CA ASP A 293 -16.49 33.17 29.26
C ASP A 293 -16.12 33.56 27.82
N ARG A 294 -16.67 34.68 27.36
CA ARG A 294 -16.44 35.20 26.01
C ARG A 294 -14.99 35.64 25.81
N ILE A 295 -14.32 36.09 26.86
CA ILE A 295 -12.92 36.51 26.78
C ILE A 295 -12.03 35.30 26.53
N HIS A 296 -12.28 34.19 27.23
CA HIS A 296 -11.58 32.93 26.99
C HIS A 296 -11.78 32.41 25.56
N LEU A 297 -13.01 32.44 25.04
CA LEU A 297 -13.31 32.03 23.66
C LEU A 297 -12.60 32.89 22.61
N ILE A 298 -12.61 34.22 22.78
CA ILE A 298 -11.91 35.15 21.89
C ILE A 298 -10.40 34.93 21.95
N LEU A 299 -9.84 34.71 23.14
CA LEU A 299 -8.42 34.41 23.31
C LEU A 299 -8.02 33.13 22.57
N GLY A 300 -8.84 32.08 22.64
CA GLY A 300 -8.61 30.85 21.88
C GLY A 300 -8.58 31.09 20.37
N ALA A 301 -9.56 31.84 19.85
CA ALA A 301 -9.59 32.22 18.44
C ALA A 301 -8.38 33.06 18.02
N ALA A 302 -7.96 34.02 18.87
CA ALA A 302 -6.79 34.86 18.63
C ALA A 302 -5.49 34.05 18.57
N LYS A 303 -5.31 33.06 19.47
CA LYS A 303 -4.15 32.15 19.43
C LYS A 303 -4.11 31.29 18.17
N GLY A 304 -5.27 30.82 17.72
CA GLY A 304 -5.37 30.11 16.43
C GLY A 304 -4.96 31.00 15.26
N LEU A 305 -5.43 32.25 15.24
CA LEU A 305 -5.08 33.21 14.19
C LEU A 305 -3.60 33.61 14.22
N GLU A 306 -3.03 33.82 15.41
CA GLU A 306 -1.60 34.07 15.61
C GLU A 306 -0.75 32.94 15.02
N TYR A 307 -1.12 31.68 15.29
CA TYR A 307 -0.46 30.52 14.71
C TYR A 307 -0.55 30.50 13.18
N LEU A 308 -1.75 30.69 12.62
CA LEU A 308 -1.91 30.77 11.17
C LEU A 308 -1.04 31.85 10.55
N HIS A 309 -0.99 33.04 11.18
CA HIS A 309 -0.12 34.11 10.71
C HIS A 309 1.36 33.72 10.76
N SER A 310 1.82 32.97 11.77
CA SER A 310 3.22 32.52 11.84
C SER A 310 3.62 31.47 10.80
N GLU A 311 2.66 30.73 10.23
CA GLU A 311 2.92 29.72 9.19
C GLU A 311 2.85 30.31 7.76
N PHE A 312 2.20 31.47 7.58
CA PHE A 312 1.92 32.05 6.25
C PHE A 312 2.43 33.50 6.04
N LEU A 313 3.09 34.10 7.03
CA LEU A 313 3.83 35.38 6.93
C LEU A 313 5.33 35.15 7.10
#